data_AF-A0A127T318-F1
#
_entry.id   AF-A0A127T318-F1
#
_cell.length_a   1.000
_cell.length_b   1.000
_cell.length_c   1.000
_cell.angle_alpha   90.00
_cell.angle_beta   90.00
_cell.angle_gamma   90.00
#
_symmetry.space_group_name_H-M   'P 1'
#
loop_
_entity.id
_entity.type
_entity.pdbx_description
1 polymer ?
#
loop_
_entity_poly.entity_id
_entity_poly.type
_entity_poly.pdbx_seq_one_letter_code
_entity_poly.pdbx_strand_id
1 'polypeptide(L)' 'MAPVFSVLFSILLATQAQAAGATENLIIAAAQQAEIELDARVGLAIHDTGSGTRWQYNADERFP' A
#
# COMPACT_ATOMS: atom_id res chain seq x y z
N MET A 1 -32.91 6.38 15.02
CA MET A 1 -31.74 5.66 15.59
C MET A 1 -30.84 5.01 14.52
N ALA A 2 -31.35 4.51 13.39
CA ALA A 2 -30.56 3.89 12.32
C ALA A 2 -29.51 4.75 11.57
N PRO A 3 -29.68 6.08 11.35
CA PRO A 3 -28.76 6.82 10.47
C PRO A 3 -27.42 7.14 11.15
N VAL A 4 -27.41 7.36 12.47
CA VAL A 4 -26.19 7.73 13.21
C VAL A 4 -25.20 6.57 13.24
N PHE A 5 -25.70 5.34 13.39
CA PHE A 5 -24.87 4.13 13.39
C PHE A 5 -24.23 3.88 12.02
N SER A 6 -24.97 4.13 10.94
CA SER A 6 -24.45 3.99 9.56
C SER A 6 -23.39 5.04 9.24
N VAL A 7 -23.57 6.28 9.73
CA VAL A 7 -22.58 7.36 9.57
C VAL A 7 -21.30 7.04 10.34
N LEU A 8 -21.41 6.63 11.61
CA LEU A 8 -20.24 6.24 12.42
C LEU A 8 -19.47 5.06 11.82
N PHE A 9 -20.18 4.04 11.32
CA PHE A 9 -19.58 2.91 10.64
C PHE A 9 -18.84 3.33 9.36
N SER A 10 -19.44 4.21 8.55
CA SER A 10 -18.83 4.71 7.31
C SER A 10 -17.56 5.53 7.59
N ILE A 11 -17.55 6.33 8.65
CA ILE A 11 -16.37 7.08 9.09
C ILE A 11 -15.24 6.13 9.52
N LEU A 12 -15.59 5.06 10.26
CA LEU A 12 -14.60 4.05 10.67
C LEU A 12 -13.99 3.31 9.47
N LEU A 13 -14.77 2.98 8.43
CA LEU A 13 -14.22 2.35 7.22
C LEU A 13 -13.29 3.31 6.46
N ALA A 14 -13.65 4.58 6.37
CA ALA A 14 -12.81 5.58 5.68
C ALA A 14 -11.44 5.72 6.37
N THR A 15 -11.40 5.85 7.70
CA THR A 15 -10.13 5.99 8.43
C THR A 15 -9.21 4.77 8.27
N GLN A 16 -9.76 3.56 8.23
CA GLN A 16 -9.00 2.33 8.00
C GLN A 16 -8.39 2.29 6.59
N ALA A 17 -9.15 2.73 5.57
CA ALA A 17 -8.66 2.81 4.20
C ALA A 17 -7.53 3.84 4.04
N GLN A 18 -7.62 4.99 4.72
CA GLN A 18 -6.55 5.99 4.71
C GLN A 18 -5.27 5.49 5.39
N ALA A 19 -5.38 4.78 6.52
CA ALA A 19 -4.23 4.22 7.22
C ALA A 19 -3.48 3.16 6.37
N ALA A 20 -4.22 2.30 5.68
CA ALA A 20 -3.64 1.33 4.75
C ALA A 20 -2.87 2.01 3.60
N GLY A 21 -3.43 3.08 3.01
CA GLY A 21 -2.77 3.86 1.95
C GLY A 21 -1.53 4.62 2.41
N ALA A 22 -1.46 5.03 3.68
CA ALA A 22 -0.28 5.71 4.24
C ALA A 22 0.92 4.75 4.41
N THR A 23 0.68 3.51 4.87
CA THR A 23 1.72 2.48 4.94
C THR A 23 2.15 2.01 3.55
N GLU A 24 1.21 1.89 2.61
CA GLU A 24 1.51 1.62 1.20
C GLU A 24 2.50 2.62 0.61
N ASN A 25 2.31 3.90 0.92
CA ASN A 25 3.19 4.97 0.46
C ASN A 25 4.65 4.78 0.93
N LEU A 26 4.89 4.33 2.17
CA LEU A 26 6.25 4.17 2.71
C LEU A 26 7.05 3.05 2.03
N ILE A 27 6.43 1.91 1.74
CA ILE A 27 7.12 0.78 1.11
C ILE A 27 7.47 1.11 -0.35
N ILE A 28 6.54 1.74 -1.07
CA ILE A 28 6.77 2.18 -2.44
C ILE A 28 7.85 3.29 -2.49
N ALA A 29 7.82 4.24 -1.55
CA ALA A 29 8.86 5.26 -1.45
C ALA A 29 10.25 4.68 -1.18
N ALA A 30 10.36 3.63 -0.36
CA ALA A 30 11.62 2.94 -0.14
C ALA A 30 12.15 2.27 -1.43
N ALA A 31 11.26 1.67 -2.24
CA ALA A 31 11.64 1.08 -3.52
C ALA A 31 12.15 2.14 -4.51
N GLN A 32 11.48 3.29 -4.59
CA GLN A 32 11.93 4.44 -5.39
C GLN A 32 13.30 4.96 -4.93
N GLN A 33 13.51 5.07 -3.62
CA GLN A 33 14.79 5.50 -3.06
C GLN A 33 15.91 4.52 -3.43
N ALA A 34 15.64 3.22 -3.37
CA ALA A 34 16.62 2.19 -3.76
C ALA A 34 16.98 2.27 -5.25
N GLU A 35 16.03 2.57 -6.15
CA GLU A 35 16.35 2.80 -7.58
C GLU A 35 17.36 3.94 -7.76
N ILE A 36 17.16 5.05 -7.06
CA ILE A 36 18.03 6.22 -7.11
C ILE A 36 19.43 5.89 -6.57
N GLU A 37 19.50 5.23 -5.42
CA GLU A 37 20.78 4.90 -4.76
C GLU A 37 21.61 3.88 -5.55
N LEU A 38 20.94 2.94 -6.21
CA LEU A 38 21.59 1.89 -6.98
C LEU A 38 21.88 2.32 -8.43
N ASP A 39 21.31 3.44 -8.90
CA ASP A 39 21.25 3.81 -10.32
C ASP A 39 20.79 2.63 -11.19
N ALA A 40 19.76 1.94 -10.72
CA ALA A 40 19.29 0.68 -11.27
C ALA A 40 17.77 0.56 -11.19
N ARG A 41 17.22 -0.39 -11.96
CA ARG A 41 15.80 -0.73 -11.92
C ARG A 41 15.51 -1.65 -10.74
N VAL A 42 14.49 -1.35 -9.96
CA VAL A 42 14.03 -2.15 -8.82
C VAL A 42 12.58 -2.55 -9.02
N GLY A 43 12.31 -3.85 -8.88
CA GLY A 43 10.96 -4.42 -8.85
C GLY A 43 10.65 -4.98 -7.47
N LEU A 44 9.44 -4.72 -6.97
CA LEU A 44 8.96 -5.18 -5.68
C LEU A 44 7.56 -5.78 -5.82
N ALA A 45 7.36 -6.98 -5.29
CA ALA A 45 6.04 -7.59 -5.12
C ALA A 45 5.98 -8.29 -3.76
N ILE A 46 5.34 -7.63 -2.79
CA ILE A 46 5.11 -8.18 -1.44
C ILE A 46 3.65 -8.54 -1.31
N HIS A 47 3.37 -9.74 -0.79
CA HIS A 47 2.05 -10.18 -0.39
C HIS A 47 2.08 -10.62 1.08
N ASP A 48 1.42 -9.85 1.94
CA ASP A 48 1.20 -10.25 3.33
C ASP A 48 0.02 -11.22 3.38
N THR A 49 0.31 -12.50 3.64
CA THR A 49 -0.70 -13.56 3.68
C THR A 49 -1.61 -13.50 4.90
N GLY A 50 -1.26 -12.73 5.93
CA GLY A 50 -2.07 -12.54 7.13
C GLY A 50 -3.16 -11.48 6.92
N SER A 51 -2.82 -10.35 6.30
CA SER A 51 -3.77 -9.26 6.05
C SER A 51 -4.35 -9.25 4.62
N GLY A 52 -3.73 -9.97 3.68
CA GLY A 52 -4.04 -9.88 2.25
C GLY A 52 -3.51 -8.60 1.59
N THR A 53 -2.78 -7.76 2.32
CA THR A 53 -2.20 -6.52 1.80
C THR A 53 -1.12 -6.84 0.79
N ARG A 54 -1.05 -6.04 -0.27
CA ARG A 54 -0.05 -6.16 -1.32
C ARG A 54 0.63 -4.83 -1.54
N TRP A 55 1.94 -4.87 -1.73
CA TRP A 55 2.75 -3.73 -2.13
C TRP A 55 3.49 -4.10 -3.41
N GLN A 56 3.29 -3.30 -4.44
CA GLN A 56 3.79 -3.60 -5.79
C GLN A 56 4.42 -2.36 -6.40
N TYR A 57 5.66 -2.48 -6.83
CA TYR A 57 6.42 -1.43 -7.53
C TYR A 57 7.15 -2.06 -8.70
N ASN A 58 6.92 -1.58 -9.93
CA ASN A 58 7.44 -2.19 -11.17
C ASN A 58 7.23 -3.72 -11.24
N ALA A 59 6.20 -4.25 -10.57
CA ALA A 59 6.00 -5.68 -10.34
C ALA A 59 5.64 -6.46 -11.61
N ASP A 60 5.04 -5.77 -12.59
CA ASP A 60 4.67 -6.34 -13.89
C ASP A 60 5.84 -6.29 -14.89
N GLU A 61 6.95 -5.64 -14.53
CA GLU A 61 8.13 -5.59 -15.40
C GLU A 61 8.89 -6.91 -15.38
N ARG A 62 9.60 -7.19 -16.49
CA ARG A 62 10.51 -8.32 -16.58
C ARG A 62 11.91 -7.88 -16.15
N PHE A 63 12.50 -8.68 -15.26
CA PHE A 63 13.89 -8.57 -14.80
C PHE A 63 14.69 -9.76 -15.37
N PRO A 64 15.94 -9.55 -15.82
CA PRO A 64 16.81 -10.59 -16.35
C PRO A 64 17.42 -11.50 -15.26
#